data_AF-A0A9X2BSQ4-F1
#
_entry.id   AF-A0A9X2BSQ4-F1
#
_cell.length_a   1.000
_cell.length_b   1.000
_cell.length_c   1.000
_cell.angle_alpha   90.00
_cell.angle_beta   90.00
_cell.angle_gamma   90.00
#
_symmetry.space_group_name_H-M   'P 1'
#
loop_
_entity.id
_entity.type
_entity.pdbx_description
1 polymer ?
#
loop_
_entity_poly.entity_id
_entity_poly.type
_entity_poly.pdbx_seq_one_letter_code
_entity_poly.pdbx_strand_id
1 'polypeptide(L)'
;MIPGKHANRYFYHFTHMENVESIIDNGLISTNEKKLRGIDHVNIANKNIQNRRSGTQVPCHPHGSIHDYVPFYFAGTNPMLLSVLNNKNIDQPYVVYIAVSINKLKEKHVIYTDASANTITPPNFYSDPQYLDNLNWTQIDSKRWGTPKGELNARMAEVLVYNNVPLDWIECFIVFNELCKKRIKELFKEKGLDAPKITYEPFNDTNFYFTKFFFRDTKDFKDRGNESLVTGPKMLKALYNEITKEILDKRSKVKPSNPSFLNVKDAIVKIKNNFCIIDELKGINKLETKNDVHSNTVCEHTKDVVKNLSSNDYYIGLDAEDKSIVKLAAYFHDIGKGPKSKWKDGVQPSYADHPVDSLKMMERILVEEFEELSEYEINLICLLVGYHDLIGEILGKGRSEKEIRDLELCSNELDILAAITLADIKSINSDWFDTIEEKIPDLLEEILDN
;
A
#
# COMPACT_ATOMS: atom_id res chain seq x y z
N MET A 1 33.63 21.32 -6.99
CA MET A 1 33.34 21.64 -5.56
C MET A 1 31.83 21.65 -5.35
N ILE A 2 31.32 21.32 -4.16
CA ILE A 2 29.87 21.43 -3.88
C ILE A 2 29.49 22.91 -3.74
N PRO A 3 28.48 23.42 -4.47
CA PRO A 3 28.00 24.79 -4.30
C PRO A 3 27.53 25.03 -2.86
N GLY A 4 27.92 26.17 -2.27
CA GLY A 4 27.76 26.43 -0.83
C GLY A 4 26.32 26.29 -0.32
N LYS A 5 25.31 26.67 -1.13
CA LYS A 5 23.88 26.52 -0.79
C LYS A 5 23.41 25.06 -0.64
N HIS A 6 24.20 24.11 -1.12
CA HIS A 6 23.91 22.68 -1.01
C HIS A 6 24.71 21.97 0.07
N ALA A 7 25.67 22.63 0.75
CA ALA A 7 26.67 21.96 1.60
C ALA A 7 26.10 21.15 2.79
N ASN A 8 24.91 21.51 3.28
CA ASN A 8 24.25 20.86 4.43
C ASN A 8 23.12 19.90 4.01
N ARG A 9 23.02 19.57 2.72
CA ARG A 9 21.99 18.66 2.20
C ARG A 9 22.37 17.20 2.46
N TYR A 10 21.37 16.34 2.26
CA TYR A 10 21.48 14.90 2.32
C TYR A 10 20.86 14.29 1.07
N PHE A 11 21.20 13.04 0.81
CA PHE A 11 20.46 12.16 -0.08
C PHE A 11 20.03 10.91 0.68
N TYR A 12 18.96 10.27 0.21
CA TYR A 12 18.20 9.31 1.00
C TYR A 12 17.95 8.01 0.26
N HIS A 13 18.20 6.88 0.91
CA HIS A 13 17.75 5.56 0.46
C HIS A 13 16.60 5.11 1.35
N PHE A 14 15.63 4.38 0.82
CA PHE A 14 14.62 3.73 1.64
C PHE A 14 14.61 2.23 1.37
N THR A 15 14.38 1.46 2.44
CA THR A 15 14.43 0.00 2.43
C THR A 15 13.41 -0.57 3.41
N HIS A 16 13.23 -1.89 3.43
CA HIS A 16 12.43 -2.57 4.43
C HIS A 16 13.25 -2.82 5.72
N MET A 17 12.60 -2.78 6.88
CA MET A 17 13.22 -2.97 8.20
C MET A 17 14.00 -4.29 8.31
N GLU A 18 13.53 -5.35 7.64
CA GLU A 18 14.21 -6.67 7.63
C GLU A 18 15.58 -6.62 6.93
N ASN A 19 15.83 -5.64 6.07
CA ASN A 19 17.13 -5.49 5.41
C ASN A 19 18.17 -4.82 6.31
N VAL A 20 17.78 -4.20 7.43
CA VAL A 20 18.68 -3.37 8.24
C VAL A 20 19.80 -4.19 8.86
N GLU A 21 19.54 -5.42 9.30
CA GLU A 21 20.57 -6.29 9.85
C GLU A 21 21.68 -6.59 8.81
N SER A 22 21.28 -6.97 7.60
CA SER A 22 22.23 -7.17 6.50
C SER A 22 23.01 -5.90 6.14
N ILE A 23 22.39 -4.73 6.27
CA ILE A 23 23.04 -3.43 6.01
C ILE A 23 24.07 -3.12 7.09
N ILE A 24 23.81 -3.47 8.36
CA ILE A 24 24.78 -3.33 9.43
C ILE A 24 26.00 -4.22 9.16
N ASP A 25 25.78 -5.46 8.70
CA ASP A 25 26.85 -6.41 8.44
C ASP A 25 27.70 -6.07 7.19
N ASN A 26 27.09 -5.50 6.15
CA ASN A 26 27.73 -5.39 4.83
C ASN A 26 27.81 -3.95 4.27
N GLY A 27 27.20 -2.97 4.93
CA GLY A 27 26.82 -1.70 4.29
C GLY A 27 25.65 -1.86 3.32
N LEU A 28 25.27 -0.79 2.63
CA LEU A 28 24.32 -0.91 1.51
C LEU A 28 25.09 -1.39 0.29
N ILE A 29 24.62 -2.46 -0.34
CA ILE A 29 25.26 -3.07 -1.51
C ILE A 29 24.34 -3.05 -2.72
N SER A 30 24.94 -2.92 -3.90
CA SER A 30 24.22 -2.85 -5.17
C SER A 30 23.48 -4.15 -5.47
N THR A 31 22.52 -4.11 -6.40
CA THR A 31 21.73 -5.30 -6.76
C THR A 31 22.62 -6.42 -7.31
N ASN A 32 23.59 -6.09 -8.16
CA ASN A 32 24.50 -7.10 -8.71
C ASN A 32 25.45 -7.66 -7.64
N GLU A 33 25.94 -6.84 -6.71
CA GLU A 33 26.76 -7.31 -5.59
C GLU A 33 25.98 -8.24 -4.64
N LYS A 34 24.71 -7.91 -4.34
CA LYS A 34 23.83 -8.80 -3.56
C LYS A 34 23.70 -10.18 -4.20
N LYS A 35 23.45 -10.22 -5.51
CA LYS A 35 23.34 -11.48 -6.26
C LYS A 35 24.65 -12.26 -6.26
N LEU A 36 25.78 -11.58 -6.50
CA LEU A 36 27.10 -12.21 -6.52
C LEU A 36 27.45 -12.86 -5.19
N ARG A 37 27.07 -12.22 -4.07
CA ARG A 37 27.38 -12.68 -2.71
C ARG A 37 26.31 -13.61 -2.11
N GLY A 38 25.19 -13.82 -2.80
CA GLY A 38 24.06 -14.60 -2.28
C GLY A 38 23.41 -13.97 -1.04
N ILE A 39 23.33 -12.63 -0.98
CA ILE A 39 22.72 -11.91 0.15
C ILE A 39 21.25 -11.70 -0.13
N ASP A 40 20.40 -12.27 0.72
CA ASP A 40 18.96 -12.12 0.67
C ASP A 40 18.52 -10.68 0.98
N HIS A 41 17.45 -10.25 0.34
CA HIS A 41 16.96 -8.88 0.45
C HIS A 41 15.45 -8.82 0.18
N VAL A 42 14.72 -8.19 1.09
CA VAL A 42 13.32 -7.81 0.86
C VAL A 42 13.28 -6.70 -0.17
N ASN A 43 12.90 -7.07 -1.39
CA ASN A 43 12.79 -6.13 -2.50
C ASN A 43 11.45 -5.39 -2.45
N ILE A 44 11.52 -4.07 -2.26
CA ILE A 44 10.35 -3.19 -2.25
C ILE A 44 10.12 -2.49 -3.60
N ALA A 45 10.96 -2.74 -4.60
CA ALA A 45 10.88 -2.10 -5.92
C ALA A 45 10.05 -2.92 -6.91
N ASN A 46 9.36 -2.21 -7.83
CA ASN A 46 8.58 -2.83 -8.89
C ASN A 46 9.45 -3.65 -9.86
N LYS A 47 9.04 -4.89 -10.19
CA LYS A 47 9.75 -5.81 -11.11
C LYS A 47 10.06 -5.18 -12.47
N ASN A 48 9.13 -4.43 -13.06
CA ASN A 48 9.33 -3.78 -14.36
C ASN A 48 10.41 -2.69 -14.32
N ILE A 49 10.55 -2.00 -13.19
CA ILE A 49 11.61 -1.01 -12.98
C ILE A 49 12.97 -1.71 -12.90
N GLN A 50 13.05 -2.86 -12.21
CA GLN A 50 14.29 -3.63 -12.09
C GLN A 50 14.79 -4.13 -13.46
N ASN A 51 13.91 -4.63 -14.31
CA ASN A 51 14.30 -5.11 -15.65
C ASN A 51 14.91 -4.01 -16.53
N ARG A 52 14.39 -2.78 -16.45
CA ARG A 52 14.98 -1.64 -17.18
C ARG A 52 16.34 -1.27 -16.62
N ARG A 53 16.46 -1.20 -15.29
CA ARG A 53 17.69 -0.82 -14.61
C ARG A 53 18.84 -1.80 -14.86
N SER A 54 18.59 -3.09 -15.07
CA SER A 54 19.65 -4.03 -15.48
C SER A 54 20.22 -3.72 -16.86
N GLY A 55 19.42 -3.15 -17.77
CA GLY A 55 19.83 -2.85 -19.14
C GLY A 55 20.46 -1.46 -19.34
N THR A 56 20.14 -0.49 -18.47
CA THR A 56 20.63 0.89 -18.60
C THR A 56 22.11 0.99 -18.24
N GLN A 57 22.94 1.40 -19.19
CA GLN A 57 24.37 1.64 -19.00
C GLN A 57 24.64 3.06 -18.51
N VAL A 58 25.64 3.20 -17.64
CA VAL A 58 26.12 4.50 -17.15
C VAL A 58 27.19 5.04 -18.10
N PRO A 59 26.98 6.22 -18.71
CA PRO A 59 27.86 6.74 -19.76
C PRO A 59 29.17 7.35 -19.22
N CYS A 60 29.27 7.59 -17.92
CA CYS A 60 30.44 8.18 -17.26
C CYS A 60 31.10 7.19 -16.28
N HIS A 61 32.34 7.48 -15.90
CA HIS A 61 33.08 6.69 -14.91
C HIS A 61 32.28 6.58 -13.58
N PRO A 62 32.21 5.41 -12.92
CA PRO A 62 32.96 4.17 -13.21
C PRO A 62 32.35 3.24 -14.27
N HIS A 63 31.31 3.67 -15.01
CA HIS A 63 30.57 2.85 -15.98
C HIS A 63 29.82 1.68 -15.34
N GLY A 64 29.41 0.69 -16.13
CA GLY A 64 28.56 -0.42 -15.70
C GLY A 64 27.07 -0.13 -15.89
N SER A 65 26.24 -1.01 -15.36
CA SER A 65 24.79 -0.91 -15.38
C SER A 65 24.26 -0.18 -14.14
N ILE A 66 23.04 0.33 -14.19
CA ILE A 66 22.39 0.93 -13.00
C ILE A 66 22.26 -0.06 -11.83
N HIS A 67 22.27 -1.37 -12.08
CA HIS A 67 22.28 -2.40 -11.03
C HIS A 67 23.62 -2.57 -10.31
N ASP A 68 24.69 -1.99 -10.83
CA ASP A 68 25.99 -1.93 -10.15
C ASP A 68 26.03 -0.78 -9.13
N TYR A 69 24.99 0.04 -9.03
CA TYR A 69 24.92 1.18 -8.13
C TYR A 69 23.84 1.01 -7.07
N VAL A 70 24.11 1.50 -5.85
CA VAL A 70 23.11 1.69 -4.79
C VAL A 70 22.38 3.02 -5.06
N PRO A 71 21.06 3.00 -5.27
CA PRO A 71 20.31 4.22 -5.54
C PRO A 71 19.89 4.96 -4.28
N PHE A 72 20.01 6.27 -4.32
CA PHE A 72 19.47 7.22 -3.35
C PHE A 72 18.72 8.32 -4.10
N TYR A 73 17.92 9.09 -3.38
CA TYR A 73 17.15 10.21 -3.91
C TYR A 73 17.53 11.50 -3.18
N PHE A 74 17.54 12.62 -3.90
CA PHE A 74 17.67 13.92 -3.24
C PHE A 74 16.40 14.32 -2.49
N ALA A 75 15.22 13.90 -2.97
CA ALA A 75 13.94 14.19 -2.35
C ALA A 75 13.73 13.31 -1.10
N GLY A 76 13.27 13.91 0.00
CA GLY A 76 12.91 13.15 1.20
C GLY A 76 11.59 12.40 1.06
N THR A 77 10.59 12.99 0.41
CA THR A 77 9.31 12.32 0.12
C THR A 77 9.32 11.82 -1.33
N ASN A 78 9.28 10.49 -1.51
CA ASN A 78 9.56 9.87 -2.81
C ASN A 78 8.27 9.36 -3.50
N PRO A 79 7.98 9.79 -4.74
CA PRO A 79 6.85 9.25 -5.52
C PRO A 79 6.90 7.73 -5.75
N MET A 80 8.10 7.12 -5.80
CA MET A 80 8.25 5.67 -5.87
C MET A 80 7.69 5.00 -4.62
N LEU A 81 7.98 5.51 -3.42
CA LEU A 81 7.40 4.96 -2.19
C LEU A 81 5.87 5.07 -2.24
N LEU A 82 5.32 6.21 -2.65
CA LEU A 82 3.87 6.37 -2.81
C LEU A 82 3.27 5.32 -3.76
N SER A 83 3.93 5.04 -4.89
CA SER A 83 3.49 3.99 -5.81
C SER A 83 3.50 2.60 -5.17
N VAL A 84 4.54 2.28 -4.39
CA VAL A 84 4.63 0.97 -3.72
C VAL A 84 3.55 0.82 -2.65
N LEU A 85 3.25 1.90 -1.92
CA LEU A 85 2.17 1.93 -0.93
C LEU A 85 0.78 1.81 -1.58
N ASN A 86 0.53 2.53 -2.67
CA ASN A 86 -0.75 2.44 -3.39
C ASN A 86 -1.00 1.06 -4.02
N ASN A 87 0.06 0.31 -4.32
CA ASN A 87 -0.04 -1.09 -4.75
C ASN A 87 -0.22 -2.07 -3.57
N LYS A 88 -0.27 -1.58 -2.32
CA LYS A 88 -0.44 -2.37 -1.10
C LYS A 88 0.57 -3.51 -0.94
N ASN A 89 1.79 -3.34 -1.44
CA ASN A 89 2.81 -4.41 -1.41
C ASN A 89 3.66 -4.41 -0.14
N ILE A 90 3.63 -3.32 0.64
CA ILE A 90 4.40 -3.19 1.88
C ILE A 90 3.59 -2.44 2.93
N ASP A 91 3.87 -2.72 4.19
CA ASP A 91 3.41 -1.91 5.30
C ASP A 91 4.42 -0.77 5.55
N GLN A 92 4.00 0.46 5.27
CA GLN A 92 4.83 1.66 5.49
C GLN A 92 5.48 1.74 6.89
N PRO A 93 4.83 1.29 7.98
CA PRO A 93 5.46 1.27 9.30
C PRO A 93 6.77 0.50 9.40
N TYR A 94 7.10 -0.38 8.44
CA TYR A 94 8.39 -1.09 8.35
C TYR A 94 9.36 -0.48 7.31
N VAL A 95 9.03 0.65 6.70
CA VAL A 95 9.96 1.34 5.79
C VAL A 95 10.97 2.16 6.59
N VAL A 96 12.24 1.98 6.29
CA VAL A 96 13.37 2.68 6.93
C VAL A 96 14.07 3.51 5.88
N TYR A 97 14.22 4.81 6.15
CA TYR A 97 15.03 5.73 5.38
C TYR A 97 16.44 5.82 5.97
N ILE A 98 17.43 5.99 5.10
CA ILE A 98 18.85 6.13 5.41
C ILE A 98 19.31 7.45 4.81
N ALA A 99 19.82 8.34 5.65
CA ALA A 99 20.35 9.64 5.23
C ALA A 99 21.88 9.62 5.17
N VAL A 100 22.42 10.14 4.07
CA VAL A 100 23.85 10.29 3.83
C VAL A 100 24.14 11.74 3.41
N SER A 101 25.21 12.33 3.93
CA SER A 101 25.58 13.71 3.59
C SER A 101 25.92 13.88 2.11
N ILE A 102 25.46 14.99 1.54
CA ILE A 102 25.80 15.45 0.19
C ILE A 102 27.31 15.54 -0.05
N ASN A 103 28.13 15.66 1.00
CA ASN A 103 29.58 15.69 0.89
C ASN A 103 30.16 14.43 0.25
N LYS A 104 29.44 13.30 0.33
CA LYS A 104 29.85 12.04 -0.31
C LYS A 104 29.80 12.09 -1.83
N LEU A 105 29.17 13.10 -2.45
CA LEU A 105 29.28 13.33 -3.89
C LEU A 105 30.70 13.68 -4.36
N LYS A 106 31.63 14.02 -3.45
CA LYS A 106 33.04 14.26 -3.79
C LYS A 106 33.81 12.97 -4.08
N GLU A 107 33.25 11.81 -3.74
CA GLU A 107 33.86 10.51 -3.94
C GLU A 107 33.82 10.10 -5.41
N LYS A 108 34.92 9.57 -5.94
CA LYS A 108 35.08 9.28 -7.39
C LYS A 108 34.12 8.21 -7.94
N HIS A 109 33.49 7.45 -7.06
CA HIS A 109 32.59 6.34 -7.38
C HIS A 109 31.12 6.70 -7.14
N VAL A 110 30.84 7.99 -6.94
CA VAL A 110 29.49 8.53 -6.75
C VAL A 110 29.15 9.42 -7.93
N ILE A 111 28.00 9.17 -8.54
CA ILE A 111 27.43 9.99 -9.61
C ILE A 111 26.00 10.35 -9.23
N TYR A 112 25.41 11.28 -9.97
CA TYR A 112 24.01 11.62 -9.80
C TYR A 112 23.34 11.97 -11.12
N THR A 113 22.01 11.95 -11.11
CA THR A 113 21.17 12.23 -12.27
C THR A 113 20.20 13.36 -11.97
N ASP A 114 19.73 14.05 -13.02
CA ASP A 114 18.69 15.09 -12.90
C ASP A 114 17.26 14.54 -12.93
N ALA A 115 17.11 13.24 -13.22
CA ALA A 115 15.86 12.50 -13.22
C ALA A 115 16.08 11.02 -12.91
N SER A 116 15.01 10.23 -12.79
CA SER A 116 15.14 8.79 -12.52
C SER A 116 15.90 8.06 -13.63
N ALA A 117 16.83 7.18 -13.28
CA ALA A 117 17.61 6.38 -14.23
C ALA A 117 16.83 5.25 -14.93
N ASN A 118 15.50 5.18 -14.73
CA ASN A 118 14.61 4.21 -15.36
C ASN A 118 13.68 4.83 -16.44
N THR A 119 13.86 6.11 -16.76
CA THR A 119 13.08 6.82 -17.78
C THR A 119 13.38 6.28 -19.19
N ILE A 120 12.41 6.40 -20.10
CA ILE A 120 12.57 5.96 -21.50
C ILE A 120 13.69 6.75 -22.18
N THR A 121 13.66 8.08 -22.03
CA THR A 121 14.79 8.93 -22.38
C THR A 121 15.76 8.95 -21.20
N PRO A 122 17.01 8.49 -21.35
CA PRO A 122 17.98 8.50 -20.27
C PRO A 122 18.17 9.90 -19.68
N PRO A 123 18.32 10.03 -18.35
CA PRO A 123 18.61 11.32 -17.72
C PRO A 123 20.03 11.78 -18.03
N ASN A 124 20.34 13.02 -17.67
CA ASN A 124 21.72 13.47 -17.65
C ASN A 124 22.45 12.86 -16.45
N PHE A 125 23.68 12.40 -16.67
CA PHE A 125 24.56 11.88 -15.63
C PHE A 125 25.66 12.87 -15.32
N TYR A 126 25.91 13.09 -14.02
CA TYR A 126 26.91 14.03 -13.53
C TYR A 126 27.85 13.31 -12.55
N SER A 127 29.14 13.55 -12.71
CA SER A 127 30.19 13.08 -11.79
C SER A 127 30.89 14.21 -11.03
N ASP A 128 30.65 15.48 -11.41
CA ASP A 128 31.21 16.64 -10.71
C ASP A 128 30.10 17.39 -9.95
N PRO A 129 30.19 17.48 -8.61
CA PRO A 129 29.20 18.17 -7.78
C PRO A 129 29.01 19.66 -8.10
N GLN A 130 29.89 20.29 -8.89
CA GLN A 130 29.69 21.67 -9.32
C GLN A 130 28.39 21.86 -10.12
N TYR A 131 27.89 20.80 -10.77
CA TYR A 131 26.66 20.82 -11.56
C TYR A 131 25.40 20.60 -10.73
N LEU A 132 25.47 20.58 -9.39
CA LEU A 132 24.28 20.43 -8.54
C LEU A 132 23.24 21.53 -8.79
N ASP A 133 23.68 22.72 -9.21
CA ASP A 133 22.79 23.84 -9.54
C ASP A 133 21.91 23.58 -10.77
N ASN A 134 22.23 22.56 -11.58
CA ASN A 134 21.46 22.19 -12.75
C ASN A 134 20.20 21.36 -12.43
N LEU A 135 20.11 20.80 -11.22
CA LEU A 135 18.93 20.05 -10.80
C LEU A 135 17.75 20.99 -10.53
N ASN A 136 16.55 20.51 -10.78
CA ASN A 136 15.33 21.24 -10.47
C ASN A 136 14.98 21.12 -8.98
N TRP A 137 15.68 21.88 -8.14
CA TRP A 137 15.51 21.88 -6.69
C TRP A 137 14.12 22.31 -6.23
N THR A 138 13.43 23.17 -6.98
CA THR A 138 12.02 23.53 -6.71
C THR A 138 11.13 22.29 -6.69
N GLN A 139 11.37 21.35 -7.61
CA GLN A 139 10.62 20.09 -7.66
C GLN A 139 11.11 19.12 -6.59
N ILE A 140 12.42 18.92 -6.46
CA ILE A 140 13.04 18.03 -5.47
C ILE A 140 12.61 18.36 -4.04
N ASP A 141 12.58 19.65 -3.68
CA ASP A 141 12.23 20.13 -2.33
C ASP A 141 10.72 20.28 -2.10
N SER A 142 9.89 20.05 -3.13
CA SER A 142 8.44 20.17 -2.99
C SER A 142 7.91 19.13 -1.99
N LYS A 143 6.89 19.50 -1.21
CA LYS A 143 6.24 18.64 -0.20
C LYS A 143 4.94 18.00 -0.70
N ARG A 144 4.55 18.27 -1.94
CA ARG A 144 3.31 17.72 -2.53
C ARG A 144 3.45 16.22 -2.76
N TRP A 145 2.43 15.43 -2.49
CA TRP A 145 2.48 13.99 -2.78
C TRP A 145 2.28 13.67 -4.25
N GLY A 146 1.34 14.40 -4.88
CA GLY A 146 1.15 14.37 -6.33
C GLY A 146 2.13 15.28 -7.06
N THR A 147 2.40 14.95 -8.32
CA THR A 147 3.17 15.82 -9.23
C THR A 147 2.50 15.78 -10.61
N PRO A 148 2.26 16.92 -11.29
CA PRO A 148 1.77 16.93 -12.67
C PRO A 148 2.67 16.12 -13.61
N LYS A 149 2.10 15.61 -14.71
CA LYS A 149 2.86 14.88 -15.75
C LYS A 149 4.03 15.76 -16.25
N GLY A 150 5.25 15.23 -16.19
CA GLY A 150 6.50 15.91 -16.60
C GLY A 150 7.40 16.36 -15.44
N GLU A 151 6.82 16.69 -14.29
CA GLU A 151 7.57 17.16 -13.10
C GLU A 151 8.00 16.01 -12.17
N LEU A 152 7.36 14.85 -12.31
CA LEU A 152 7.63 13.63 -11.52
C LEU A 152 9.09 13.17 -11.61
N ASN A 153 9.68 13.25 -12.80
CA ASN A 153 11.02 12.70 -13.04
C ASN A 153 12.11 13.48 -12.31
N ALA A 154 11.99 14.81 -12.24
CA ALA A 154 12.95 15.65 -11.53
C ALA A 154 12.96 15.38 -10.01
N ARG A 155 11.81 15.06 -9.43
CA ARG A 155 11.70 14.63 -8.02
C ARG A 155 12.35 13.28 -7.74
N MET A 156 12.48 12.47 -8.77
CA MET A 156 13.15 11.18 -8.72
C MET A 156 14.60 11.27 -9.21
N ALA A 157 15.22 12.46 -9.21
CA ALA A 157 16.66 12.62 -9.37
C ALA A 157 17.41 11.73 -8.36
N GLU A 158 18.38 10.97 -8.85
CA GLU A 158 19.07 9.93 -8.06
C GLU A 158 20.51 10.31 -7.76
N VAL A 159 21.01 9.88 -6.61
CA VAL A 159 22.44 9.67 -6.37
C VAL A 159 22.70 8.18 -6.51
N LEU A 160 23.74 7.81 -7.26
CA LEU A 160 24.10 6.44 -7.57
C LEU A 160 25.52 6.19 -7.05
N VAL A 161 25.65 5.31 -6.07
CA VAL A 161 26.94 4.95 -5.46
C VAL A 161 27.37 3.58 -5.96
N TYR A 162 28.52 3.50 -6.63
CA TYR A 162 28.99 2.26 -7.25
C TYR A 162 29.35 1.19 -6.20
N ASN A 163 28.88 -0.04 -6.43
CA ASN A 163 29.04 -1.27 -5.64
C ASN A 163 28.51 -1.24 -4.21
N ASN A 164 29.00 -0.35 -3.36
CA ASN A 164 28.64 -0.33 -1.94
C ASN A 164 28.72 1.07 -1.31
N VAL A 165 27.91 1.26 -0.27
CA VAL A 165 27.97 2.40 0.65
C VAL A 165 28.34 1.84 2.02
N PRO A 166 29.50 2.19 2.56
CA PRO A 166 29.93 1.67 3.85
C PRO A 166 29.07 2.23 4.99
N LEU A 167 29.01 1.47 6.08
CA LEU A 167 28.15 1.79 7.24
C LEU A 167 28.46 3.17 7.85
N ASP A 168 29.72 3.59 7.82
CA ASP A 168 30.20 4.87 8.36
C ASP A 168 29.71 6.11 7.56
N TRP A 169 29.12 5.92 6.37
CA TRP A 169 28.45 7.00 5.64
C TRP A 169 27.04 7.27 6.14
N ILE A 170 26.43 6.33 6.88
CA ILE A 170 25.06 6.47 7.36
C ILE A 170 25.04 7.41 8.56
N GLU A 171 24.47 8.60 8.36
CA GLU A 171 24.37 9.59 9.44
C GLU A 171 23.09 9.44 10.25
N CYS A 172 22.00 8.99 9.61
CA CYS A 172 20.72 8.81 10.28
C CYS A 172 19.89 7.68 9.66
N PHE A 173 19.30 6.84 10.50
CA PHE A 173 18.11 6.08 10.16
C PHE A 173 16.87 6.90 10.52
N ILE A 174 15.95 7.04 9.58
CA ILE A 174 14.67 7.73 9.76
C ILE A 174 13.59 6.64 9.64
N VAL A 175 12.78 6.48 10.68
CA VAL A 175 11.81 5.38 10.82
C VAL A 175 10.40 5.91 11.06
N PHE A 176 9.37 5.12 10.76
CA PHE A 176 7.98 5.56 10.93
C PHE A 176 7.54 5.61 12.40
N ASN A 177 8.09 4.73 13.24
CA ASN A 177 7.61 4.50 14.61
C ASN A 177 8.75 4.14 15.56
N GLU A 178 8.45 4.19 16.86
CA GLU A 178 9.37 3.81 17.93
C GLU A 178 9.75 2.33 17.91
N LEU A 179 8.87 1.45 17.39
CA LEU A 179 9.15 0.02 17.30
C LEU A 179 10.39 -0.25 16.43
N CYS A 180 10.43 0.32 15.22
CA CYS A 180 11.58 0.21 14.33
C CYS A 180 12.81 0.87 14.94
N LYS A 181 12.66 2.04 15.58
CA LYS A 181 13.79 2.73 16.25
C LYS A 181 14.43 1.84 17.32
N LYS A 182 13.62 1.20 18.15
CA LYS A 182 14.09 0.26 19.17
C LYS A 182 14.79 -0.94 18.55
N ARG A 183 14.20 -1.57 17.52
CA ARG A 183 14.80 -2.74 16.87
C ARG A 183 16.13 -2.41 16.20
N ILE A 184 16.27 -1.26 15.52
CA ILE A 184 17.57 -0.85 14.94
C ILE A 184 18.62 -0.69 16.05
N LYS A 185 18.29 -0.03 17.17
CA LYS A 185 19.23 0.11 18.30
C LYS A 185 19.68 -1.24 18.86
N GLU A 186 18.75 -2.20 18.97
CA GLU A 186 19.06 -3.56 19.42
C GLU A 186 20.01 -4.26 18.46
N LEU A 187 19.77 -4.19 17.14
CA LEU A 187 20.65 -4.77 16.13
C LEU A 187 22.08 -4.22 16.21
N PHE A 188 22.26 -2.91 16.35
CA PHE A 188 23.60 -2.32 16.51
C PHE A 188 24.29 -2.81 17.79
N LYS A 189 23.55 -2.86 18.91
CA LYS A 189 24.06 -3.37 20.20
C LYS A 189 24.47 -4.84 20.12
N GLU A 190 23.66 -5.68 19.47
CA GLU A 190 23.94 -7.11 19.25
C GLU A 190 25.25 -7.32 18.48
N LYS A 191 25.57 -6.41 17.56
CA LYS A 191 26.82 -6.42 16.77
C LYS A 191 27.99 -5.71 17.46
N GLY A 192 27.80 -5.17 18.66
CA GLY A 192 28.85 -4.43 19.39
C GLY A 192 29.23 -3.10 18.74
N LEU A 193 28.30 -2.50 17.98
CA LEU A 193 28.49 -1.24 17.26
C LEU A 193 27.67 -0.11 17.88
N ASP A 194 28.16 1.11 17.77
CA ASP A 194 27.38 2.30 18.11
C ASP A 194 26.41 2.63 16.98
N ALA A 195 25.13 2.77 17.33
CA ALA A 195 24.12 3.19 16.36
C ALA A 195 24.32 4.66 15.97
N PRO A 196 24.20 5.01 14.67
CA PRO A 196 24.11 6.41 14.26
C PRO A 196 22.79 7.02 14.78
N LYS A 197 22.49 8.26 14.41
CA LYS A 197 21.23 8.88 14.80
C LYS A 197 20.05 8.04 14.30
N ILE A 198 19.04 7.82 15.15
CA ILE A 198 17.79 7.16 14.75
C ILE A 198 16.62 8.04 15.20
N THR A 199 15.80 8.47 14.26
CA THR A 199 14.67 9.39 14.49
C THR A 199 13.39 8.88 13.83
N TYR A 200 12.25 9.18 14.43
CA TYR A 200 10.93 9.11 13.78
C TYR A 200 10.25 10.50 13.73
N GLU A 201 10.97 11.53 14.21
CA GLU A 201 10.62 12.93 14.02
C GLU A 201 11.16 13.45 12.67
N PRO A 202 10.65 14.59 12.16
CA PRO A 202 11.16 15.20 10.94
C PRO A 202 12.69 15.35 10.95
N PHE A 203 13.31 15.03 9.82
CA PHE A 203 14.76 15.17 9.63
C PHE A 203 15.03 16.21 8.54
N ASN A 204 15.87 17.20 8.83
CA ASN A 204 16.18 18.31 7.92
C ASN A 204 14.91 18.98 7.36
N ASP A 205 14.00 19.38 8.26
CA ASP A 205 12.70 20.01 7.98
C ASP A 205 11.76 19.24 7.02
N THR A 206 12.00 17.93 6.90
CA THR A 206 11.32 17.04 5.94
C THR A 206 10.62 15.88 6.64
N ASN A 207 9.39 15.61 6.19
CA ASN A 207 8.63 14.41 6.53
C ASN A 207 8.79 13.39 5.38
N PHE A 208 9.07 12.14 5.74
CA PHE A 208 9.41 11.09 4.79
C PHE A 208 8.24 10.16 4.45
N TYR A 209 7.22 10.13 5.31
CA TYR A 209 6.12 9.17 5.25
C TYR A 209 4.80 9.81 4.82
N PHE A 210 3.97 9.03 4.15
CA PHE A 210 2.64 9.37 3.68
C PHE A 210 1.61 8.97 4.73
N THR A 211 0.93 9.94 5.37
CA THR A 211 -0.07 9.66 6.41
C THR A 211 -1.52 9.87 5.96
N LYS A 212 -2.51 9.80 6.84
CA LYS A 212 -3.87 10.28 6.53
C LYS A 212 -4.05 11.75 6.90
N PHE A 213 -3.08 12.61 6.56
CA PHE A 213 -3.04 14.01 7.04
C PHE A 213 -4.32 14.81 6.74
N PHE A 214 -5.03 14.45 5.67
CA PHE A 214 -6.30 15.07 5.29
C PHE A 214 -7.42 14.86 6.34
N PHE A 215 -7.28 13.87 7.23
CA PHE A 215 -8.20 13.70 8.36
C PHE A 215 -7.98 14.69 9.49
N ARG A 216 -6.82 15.37 9.59
CA ARG A 216 -6.55 16.38 10.64
C ARG A 216 -7.56 17.53 10.63
N ASP A 217 -8.15 17.80 9.47
CA ASP A 217 -9.15 18.85 9.27
C ASP A 217 -10.60 18.37 9.54
N THR A 218 -10.79 17.08 9.84
CA THR A 218 -12.13 16.49 10.05
C THR A 218 -12.48 16.40 11.53
N LYS A 219 -13.74 16.62 11.88
CA LYS A 219 -14.18 16.60 13.28
C LYS A 219 -14.06 15.22 13.92
N ASP A 220 -14.55 14.20 13.21
CA ASP A 220 -14.73 12.85 13.76
C ASP A 220 -13.49 11.96 13.58
N PHE A 221 -12.56 12.34 12.68
CA PHE A 221 -11.40 11.51 12.33
C PHE A 221 -10.04 12.21 12.53
N LYS A 222 -9.99 13.37 13.20
CA LYS A 222 -8.76 14.17 13.42
C LYS A 222 -7.56 13.37 13.92
N ASP A 223 -7.79 12.41 14.80
CA ASP A 223 -6.72 11.64 15.47
C ASP A 223 -6.05 10.63 14.52
N ARG A 224 -6.70 10.33 13.38
CA ARG A 224 -6.18 9.45 12.34
C ARG A 224 -5.13 10.12 11.44
N GLY A 225 -4.88 11.42 11.63
CA GLY A 225 -4.00 12.22 10.78
C GLY A 225 -2.55 11.74 10.65
N ASN A 226 -2.11 10.89 11.58
CA ASN A 226 -0.77 10.32 11.66
C ASN A 226 -0.73 8.82 11.29
N GLU A 227 -1.87 8.18 11.01
CA GLU A 227 -1.91 6.82 10.48
C GLU A 227 -1.18 6.76 9.13
N SER A 228 -0.59 5.61 8.79
CA SER A 228 -0.09 5.32 7.44
C SER A 228 -1.20 5.58 6.41
N LEU A 229 -0.88 6.17 5.26
CA LEU A 229 -1.84 6.44 4.19
C LEU A 229 -2.56 5.17 3.73
N VAL A 230 -1.79 4.10 3.58
CA VAL A 230 -2.26 2.78 3.12
C VAL A 230 -1.82 1.72 4.13
N THR A 231 -2.71 0.78 4.41
CA THR A 231 -2.46 -0.43 5.18
C THR A 231 -1.93 -1.52 4.24
N GLY A 232 -0.79 -2.08 4.56
CA GLY A 232 -0.16 -3.12 3.75
C GLY A 232 -0.66 -4.54 4.11
N PRO A 233 -0.06 -5.56 3.48
CA PRO A 233 -0.58 -6.92 3.50
C PRO A 233 -0.47 -7.56 4.90
N LYS A 234 0.64 -7.32 5.61
CA LYS A 234 0.87 -7.91 6.94
C LYS A 234 -0.08 -7.32 7.97
N MET A 235 -0.29 -6.00 7.94
CA MET A 235 -1.21 -5.36 8.87
C MET A 235 -2.67 -5.66 8.54
N LEU A 236 -3.05 -5.75 7.25
CA LEU A 236 -4.41 -6.13 6.87
C LEU A 236 -4.74 -7.56 7.32
N LYS A 237 -3.84 -8.53 7.10
CA LYS A 237 -4.03 -9.92 7.56
C LYS A 237 -4.13 -10.00 9.09
N ALA A 238 -3.26 -9.29 9.80
CA ALA A 238 -3.31 -9.26 11.26
C ALA A 238 -4.64 -8.68 11.77
N LEU A 239 -5.09 -7.58 11.18
CA LEU A 239 -6.35 -6.93 11.53
C LEU A 239 -7.57 -7.81 11.21
N TYR A 240 -7.57 -8.48 10.06
CA TYR A 240 -8.59 -9.47 9.69
C TYR A 240 -8.69 -10.57 10.75
N ASN A 241 -7.58 -11.22 11.08
CA ASN A 241 -7.56 -12.28 12.09
C ASN A 241 -8.01 -11.77 13.48
N GLU A 242 -7.57 -10.57 13.87
CA GLU A 242 -7.94 -9.96 15.15
C GLU A 242 -9.44 -9.68 15.23
N ILE A 243 -10.00 -8.94 14.27
CA ILE A 243 -11.43 -8.58 14.26
C ILE A 243 -12.31 -9.81 14.20
N THR A 244 -11.99 -10.76 13.31
CA THR A 244 -12.78 -11.98 13.18
C THR A 244 -12.80 -12.78 14.47
N LYS A 245 -11.65 -12.91 15.14
CA LYS A 245 -11.56 -13.55 16.46
C LYS A 245 -12.36 -12.79 17.52
N GLU A 246 -12.26 -11.46 17.55
CA GLU A 246 -13.00 -10.64 18.52
C GLU A 246 -14.52 -10.74 18.35
N ILE A 247 -15.02 -10.80 17.11
CA ILE A 247 -16.44 -11.01 16.81
C ILE A 247 -16.91 -12.35 17.37
N LEU A 248 -16.18 -13.44 17.06
CA LEU A 248 -16.49 -14.79 17.55
C LEU A 248 -16.48 -14.84 19.08
N ASP A 249 -15.45 -14.26 19.71
CA ASP A 249 -15.31 -14.19 21.16
C ASP A 249 -16.47 -13.43 21.81
N LYS A 250 -16.91 -12.30 21.23
CA LYS A 250 -18.03 -11.51 21.76
C LYS A 250 -19.37 -12.23 21.61
N ARG A 251 -19.64 -12.81 20.44
CA ARG A 251 -20.89 -13.54 20.17
C ARG A 251 -21.03 -14.80 21.02
N SER A 252 -19.92 -15.45 21.38
CA SER A 252 -19.95 -16.60 22.31
C SER A 252 -20.38 -16.23 23.74
N LYS A 253 -20.26 -14.95 24.12
CA LYS A 253 -20.49 -14.47 25.49
C LYS A 253 -21.77 -13.67 25.65
N VAL A 254 -22.14 -12.91 24.62
CA VAL A 254 -23.22 -11.92 24.69
C VAL A 254 -24.12 -12.06 23.46
N LYS A 255 -25.42 -12.16 23.70
CA LYS A 255 -26.43 -12.04 22.64
C LYS A 255 -26.74 -10.56 22.39
N PRO A 256 -27.00 -10.14 21.15
CA PRO A 256 -27.41 -8.78 20.85
C PRO A 256 -28.73 -8.44 21.54
N SER A 257 -28.83 -7.22 22.08
CA SER A 257 -30.03 -6.78 22.81
C SER A 257 -31.19 -6.41 21.89
N ASN A 258 -30.91 -5.83 20.73
CA ASN A 258 -31.92 -5.36 19.78
C ASN A 258 -31.40 -5.45 18.33
N PRO A 259 -31.21 -6.68 17.80
CA PRO A 259 -30.65 -6.87 16.46
C PRO A 259 -31.61 -6.38 15.37
N SER A 260 -31.08 -5.72 14.34
CA SER A 260 -31.85 -5.34 13.15
C SER A 260 -32.21 -6.53 12.26
N PHE A 261 -31.42 -7.60 12.32
CA PHE A 261 -31.49 -8.76 11.44
C PHE A 261 -31.58 -10.07 12.23
N LEU A 262 -32.44 -10.99 11.77
CA LEU A 262 -32.50 -12.34 12.32
C LEU A 262 -31.27 -13.14 11.91
N ASN A 263 -30.95 -13.16 10.61
CA ASN A 263 -29.82 -13.89 10.01
C ASN A 263 -29.45 -13.27 8.65
N VAL A 264 -28.49 -13.86 7.93
CA VAL A 264 -28.00 -13.37 6.62
C VAL A 264 -29.13 -13.16 5.60
N LYS A 265 -30.07 -14.11 5.49
CA LYS A 265 -31.17 -14.02 4.50
C LYS A 265 -32.14 -12.89 4.84
N ASP A 266 -32.49 -12.73 6.12
CA ASP A 266 -33.33 -11.62 6.60
C ASP A 266 -32.65 -10.26 6.35
N ALA A 267 -31.34 -10.16 6.60
CA ALA A 267 -30.57 -8.95 6.36
C ALA A 267 -30.63 -8.51 4.89
N ILE A 268 -30.42 -9.43 3.94
CA ILE A 268 -30.51 -9.13 2.50
C ILE A 268 -31.88 -8.55 2.14
N VAL A 269 -32.97 -9.15 2.64
CA VAL A 269 -34.33 -8.67 2.37
C VAL A 269 -34.56 -7.29 2.96
N LYS A 270 -34.18 -7.09 4.23
CA LYS A 270 -34.37 -5.82 4.94
C LYS A 270 -33.53 -4.69 4.35
N ILE A 271 -32.26 -4.94 4.03
CA ILE A 271 -31.36 -3.96 3.39
C ILE A 271 -31.88 -3.59 1.99
N LYS A 272 -32.36 -4.57 1.21
CA LYS A 272 -32.95 -4.31 -0.10
C LYS A 272 -34.17 -3.37 0.01
N ASN A 273 -35.02 -3.56 1.02
CA ASN A 273 -36.21 -2.75 1.24
C ASN A 273 -35.90 -1.38 1.86
N ASN A 274 -34.92 -1.31 2.75
CA ASN A 274 -34.42 -0.10 3.37
C ASN A 274 -32.89 -0.13 3.45
N PHE A 275 -32.23 0.48 2.46
CA PHE A 275 -30.77 0.50 2.42
C PHE A 275 -30.17 1.17 3.66
N CYS A 276 -30.83 2.18 4.23
CA CYS A 276 -30.33 2.94 5.38
C CYS A 276 -30.72 2.33 6.74
N ILE A 277 -30.97 1.01 6.79
CA ILE A 277 -31.47 0.35 8.00
C ILE A 277 -30.49 0.38 9.18
N ILE A 278 -29.17 0.40 8.89
CA ILE A 278 -28.10 0.56 9.89
C ILE A 278 -27.25 1.80 9.56
N ASP A 279 -26.53 2.30 10.56
CA ASP A 279 -25.80 3.58 10.48
C ASP A 279 -24.68 3.58 9.43
N GLU A 280 -24.00 2.46 9.22
CA GLU A 280 -22.90 2.35 8.24
C GLU A 280 -23.41 2.48 6.80
N LEU A 281 -24.51 1.79 6.47
CA LEU A 281 -25.16 1.90 5.16
C LEU A 281 -25.79 3.28 4.96
N LYS A 282 -26.37 3.85 6.03
CA LYS A 282 -26.85 5.24 6.02
C LYS A 282 -25.69 6.22 5.78
N GLY A 283 -24.50 5.94 6.30
CA GLY A 283 -23.30 6.76 6.17
C GLY A 283 -22.81 6.90 4.73
N ILE A 284 -23.02 5.88 3.88
CA ILE A 284 -22.69 5.90 2.45
C ILE A 284 -23.86 6.28 1.55
N ASN A 285 -25.06 6.49 2.10
CA ASN A 285 -26.22 6.88 1.31
C ASN A 285 -26.03 8.27 0.69
N LYS A 286 -26.20 8.38 -0.63
CA LYS A 286 -25.96 9.62 -1.40
C LYS A 286 -24.56 10.21 -1.19
N LEU A 287 -23.58 9.38 -0.85
CA LEU A 287 -22.19 9.79 -0.77
C LEU A 287 -21.62 9.88 -2.20
N GLU A 288 -21.36 11.09 -2.65
CA GLU A 288 -20.76 11.35 -3.96
C GLU A 288 -19.28 10.95 -3.97
N THR A 289 -18.80 10.52 -5.12
CA THR A 289 -17.40 10.14 -5.35
C THR A 289 -16.73 11.11 -6.32
N LYS A 290 -15.45 11.44 -6.08
CA LYS A 290 -14.62 12.16 -7.06
C LYS A 290 -14.12 11.14 -8.08
N ASN A 291 -14.83 10.99 -9.19
CA ASN A 291 -14.48 10.06 -10.26
C ASN A 291 -14.61 10.72 -11.65
N ASP A 292 -13.63 10.48 -12.50
CA ASP A 292 -13.65 10.92 -13.91
C ASP A 292 -14.39 9.92 -14.83
N VAL A 293 -14.63 8.69 -14.34
CA VAL A 293 -15.09 7.54 -15.14
C VAL A 293 -16.58 7.21 -14.91
N HIS A 294 -17.12 7.45 -13.71
CA HIS A 294 -18.53 7.19 -13.39
C HIS A 294 -19.04 8.20 -12.35
N SER A 295 -20.27 8.71 -12.53
CA SER A 295 -20.94 9.67 -11.63
C SER A 295 -21.75 9.04 -10.48
N ASN A 296 -21.65 7.73 -10.25
CA ASN A 296 -22.47 7.06 -9.24
C ASN A 296 -22.05 7.45 -7.82
N THR A 297 -23.04 7.55 -6.94
CA THR A 297 -22.82 7.57 -5.50
C THR A 297 -22.37 6.19 -5.01
N VAL A 298 -21.72 6.12 -3.85
CA VAL A 298 -21.28 4.84 -3.26
C VAL A 298 -22.44 3.86 -3.08
N CYS A 299 -23.62 4.36 -2.68
CA CYS A 299 -24.84 3.57 -2.53
C CYS A 299 -25.37 3.01 -3.87
N GLU A 300 -25.32 3.78 -4.95
CA GLU A 300 -25.74 3.30 -6.28
C GLU A 300 -24.79 2.22 -6.79
N HIS A 301 -23.48 2.47 -6.69
CA HIS A 301 -22.45 1.49 -7.01
C HIS A 301 -22.64 0.18 -6.21
N THR A 302 -22.84 0.26 -4.89
CA THR A 302 -23.10 -0.92 -4.04
C THR A 302 -24.29 -1.75 -4.55
N LYS A 303 -25.38 -1.09 -4.98
CA LYS A 303 -26.55 -1.78 -5.53
C LYS A 303 -26.27 -2.43 -6.88
N ASP A 304 -25.44 -1.80 -7.71
CA ASP A 304 -25.02 -2.34 -8.99
C ASP A 304 -24.14 -3.59 -8.80
N VAL A 305 -23.21 -3.58 -7.84
CA VAL A 305 -22.42 -4.78 -7.46
C VAL A 305 -23.36 -5.94 -7.10
N VAL A 306 -24.33 -5.71 -6.20
CA VAL A 306 -25.31 -6.73 -5.80
C VAL A 306 -26.12 -7.26 -6.99
N LYS A 307 -26.47 -6.40 -7.95
CA LYS A 307 -27.19 -6.80 -9.16
C LYS A 307 -26.31 -7.64 -10.09
N ASN A 308 -25.05 -7.25 -10.27
CA ASN A 308 -24.10 -7.87 -11.18
C ASN A 308 -23.74 -9.32 -10.80
N LEU A 309 -23.81 -9.67 -9.50
CA LEU A 309 -23.63 -11.05 -9.01
C LEU A 309 -24.48 -12.08 -9.78
N SER A 310 -25.72 -11.72 -10.13
CA SER A 310 -26.63 -12.65 -10.83
C SER A 310 -26.18 -13.08 -12.23
N SER A 311 -25.20 -12.38 -12.81
CA SER A 311 -24.63 -12.64 -14.14
C SER A 311 -23.19 -13.13 -14.10
N ASN A 312 -22.69 -13.48 -12.92
CA ASN A 312 -21.32 -13.89 -12.68
C ASN A 312 -21.26 -15.43 -12.56
N ASP A 313 -20.44 -16.08 -13.38
CA ASP A 313 -20.34 -17.54 -13.43
C ASP A 313 -19.81 -18.15 -12.13
N TYR A 314 -18.83 -17.52 -11.48
CA TYR A 314 -18.35 -17.93 -10.15
C TYR A 314 -19.51 -17.89 -9.16
N TYR A 315 -20.26 -16.78 -9.11
CA TYR A 315 -21.42 -16.66 -8.23
C TYR A 315 -22.52 -17.68 -8.54
N ILE A 316 -22.78 -17.98 -9.82
CA ILE A 316 -23.77 -18.98 -10.25
C ILE A 316 -23.37 -20.38 -9.79
N GLY A 317 -22.07 -20.69 -9.79
CA GLY A 317 -21.51 -21.97 -9.34
C GLY A 317 -21.63 -22.23 -7.84
N LEU A 318 -21.70 -21.19 -7.01
CA LEU A 318 -21.80 -21.30 -5.56
C LEU A 318 -23.10 -21.96 -5.07
N ASP A 319 -23.05 -22.55 -3.87
CA ASP A 319 -24.24 -23.05 -3.20
C ASP A 319 -25.16 -21.92 -2.68
N ALA A 320 -26.31 -22.29 -2.10
CA ALA A 320 -27.30 -21.31 -1.65
C ALA A 320 -26.87 -20.50 -0.41
N GLU A 321 -26.03 -21.07 0.46
CA GLU A 321 -25.51 -20.41 1.65
C GLU A 321 -24.45 -19.38 1.24
N ASP A 322 -23.47 -19.82 0.46
CA ASP A 322 -22.40 -18.97 -0.06
C ASP A 322 -22.95 -17.82 -0.91
N LYS A 323 -23.91 -18.07 -1.80
CA LYS A 323 -24.61 -17.01 -2.55
C LYS A 323 -25.20 -15.94 -1.63
N SER A 324 -25.79 -16.36 -0.51
CA SER A 324 -26.39 -15.43 0.45
C SER A 324 -25.29 -14.61 1.14
N ILE A 325 -24.19 -15.24 1.55
CA ILE A 325 -23.05 -14.59 2.19
C ILE A 325 -22.40 -13.57 1.25
N VAL A 326 -22.08 -13.95 0.00
CA VAL A 326 -21.47 -13.04 -1.00
C VAL A 326 -22.37 -11.85 -1.26
N LYS A 327 -23.68 -12.08 -1.38
CA LYS A 327 -24.65 -11.00 -1.60
C LYS A 327 -24.75 -10.04 -0.41
N LEU A 328 -24.68 -10.53 0.82
CA LEU A 328 -24.65 -9.69 2.00
C LEU A 328 -23.34 -8.89 2.08
N ALA A 329 -22.19 -9.54 1.88
CA ALA A 329 -20.90 -8.89 1.86
C ALA A 329 -20.81 -7.80 0.78
N ALA A 330 -21.44 -8.01 -0.38
CA ALA A 330 -21.55 -6.99 -1.43
C ALA A 330 -22.29 -5.72 -0.98
N TYR A 331 -23.25 -5.79 -0.04
CA TYR A 331 -23.83 -4.58 0.56
C TYR A 331 -22.86 -3.84 1.49
N PHE A 332 -21.89 -4.55 2.07
CA PHE A 332 -20.99 -4.02 3.09
C PHE A 332 -19.58 -3.69 2.60
N HIS A 333 -19.16 -4.18 1.43
CA HIS A 333 -17.76 -4.10 0.98
C HIS A 333 -17.20 -2.67 1.02
N ASP A 334 -18.06 -1.68 0.75
CA ASP A 334 -17.69 -0.30 0.54
C ASP A 334 -18.08 0.67 1.67
N ILE A 335 -18.62 0.18 2.78
CA ILE A 335 -19.11 1.04 3.88
C ILE A 335 -17.99 1.88 4.52
N GLY A 336 -16.75 1.41 4.45
CA GLY A 336 -15.55 2.13 4.87
C GLY A 336 -15.26 3.39 4.06
N LYS A 337 -15.93 3.62 2.92
CA LYS A 337 -15.92 4.92 2.23
C LYS A 337 -16.74 5.97 2.99
N GLY A 338 -17.69 5.57 3.84
CA GLY A 338 -18.49 6.45 4.67
C GLY A 338 -17.87 6.71 6.06
N PRO A 339 -18.57 7.49 6.91
CA PRO A 339 -19.77 8.28 6.58
C PRO A 339 -19.42 9.53 5.76
N LYS A 340 -20.43 10.25 5.23
CA LYS A 340 -20.21 11.53 4.52
C LYS A 340 -19.39 12.56 5.32
N SER A 341 -19.53 12.59 6.66
CA SER A 341 -18.75 13.49 7.54
C SER A 341 -17.24 13.19 7.58
N LYS A 342 -16.82 12.03 7.06
CA LYS A 342 -15.41 11.66 6.89
C LYS A 342 -14.67 12.56 5.91
N TRP A 343 -15.39 13.20 4.98
CA TRP A 343 -14.80 13.98 3.89
C TRP A 343 -15.09 15.46 4.06
N LYS A 344 -14.05 16.29 3.92
CA LYS A 344 -14.11 17.76 4.12
C LYS A 344 -15.24 18.44 3.34
N ASP A 345 -15.46 18.02 2.09
CA ASP A 345 -16.49 18.58 1.21
C ASP A 345 -17.72 17.64 1.08
N GLY A 346 -17.77 16.57 1.87
CA GLY A 346 -18.78 15.52 1.75
C GLY A 346 -18.70 14.71 0.45
N VAL A 347 -17.59 14.82 -0.30
CA VAL A 347 -17.31 14.05 -1.52
C VAL A 347 -16.13 13.12 -1.26
N GLN A 348 -16.33 11.82 -1.45
CA GLN A 348 -15.32 10.80 -1.23
C GLN A 348 -14.24 10.85 -2.33
N PRO A 349 -12.95 11.08 -2.00
CA PRO A 349 -11.86 10.93 -2.95
C PRO A 349 -11.48 9.44 -3.11
N SER A 350 -10.69 9.10 -4.13
CA SER A 350 -10.05 7.78 -4.19
C SER A 350 -9.33 7.47 -2.86
N TYR A 351 -9.69 6.34 -2.24
CA TYR A 351 -9.27 5.98 -0.89
C TYR A 351 -8.98 4.48 -0.80
N ALA A 352 -7.69 4.11 -0.84
CA ALA A 352 -7.25 2.71 -0.87
C ALA A 352 -7.55 1.92 0.42
N ASP A 353 -7.69 2.61 1.55
CA ASP A 353 -7.90 2.03 2.88
C ASP A 353 -9.38 1.79 3.22
N HIS A 354 -10.30 1.93 2.25
CA HIS A 354 -11.72 1.66 2.52
C HIS A 354 -11.99 0.20 2.93
N PRO A 355 -11.31 -0.86 2.43
CA PRO A 355 -11.60 -2.23 2.88
C PRO A 355 -11.22 -2.43 4.35
N VAL A 356 -10.12 -1.80 4.79
CA VAL A 356 -9.67 -1.79 6.20
C VAL A 356 -10.72 -1.14 7.11
N ASP A 357 -11.24 0.01 6.68
CA ASP A 357 -12.26 0.74 7.44
C ASP A 357 -13.61 -0.02 7.41
N SER A 358 -13.98 -0.67 6.30
CA SER A 358 -15.17 -1.53 6.21
C SER A 358 -15.05 -2.73 7.16
N LEU A 359 -13.89 -3.38 7.18
CA LEU A 359 -13.61 -4.53 8.05
C LEU A 359 -13.71 -4.16 9.53
N LYS A 360 -13.19 -3.00 9.95
CA LYS A 360 -13.38 -2.48 11.33
C LYS A 360 -14.84 -2.28 11.70
N MET A 361 -15.68 -1.87 10.75
CA MET A 361 -17.12 -1.72 11.00
C MET A 361 -17.83 -3.07 11.16
N MET A 362 -17.27 -4.17 10.64
CA MET A 362 -17.87 -5.51 10.79
C MET A 362 -17.96 -5.94 12.25
N GLU A 363 -17.04 -5.47 13.11
CA GLU A 363 -17.05 -5.83 14.52
C GLU A 363 -18.39 -5.48 15.19
N ARG A 364 -18.83 -4.23 15.04
CA ARG A 364 -20.12 -3.79 15.57
C ARG A 364 -21.28 -4.46 14.84
N ILE A 365 -21.25 -4.46 13.50
CA ILE A 365 -22.35 -4.97 12.67
C ILE A 365 -22.64 -6.44 13.01
N LEU A 366 -21.63 -7.31 12.97
CA LEU A 366 -21.83 -8.74 13.16
C LEU A 366 -22.08 -9.13 14.62
N VAL A 367 -21.67 -8.30 15.60
CA VAL A 367 -21.95 -8.55 17.02
C VAL A 367 -23.35 -8.04 17.42
N GLU A 368 -23.74 -6.85 16.97
CA GLU A 368 -24.91 -6.15 17.49
C GLU A 368 -26.16 -6.26 16.60
N GLU A 369 -26.00 -6.34 15.28
CA GLU A 369 -27.12 -6.24 14.34
C GLU A 369 -27.74 -7.58 13.96
N PHE A 370 -27.09 -8.70 14.28
CA PHE A 370 -27.54 -10.05 13.88
C PHE A 370 -27.82 -10.94 15.08
N GLU A 371 -29.05 -11.45 15.17
CA GLU A 371 -29.44 -12.44 16.18
C GLU A 371 -28.67 -13.77 15.98
N GLU A 372 -28.70 -14.32 14.77
CA GLU A 372 -28.11 -15.61 14.40
C GLU A 372 -27.05 -15.42 13.30
N LEU A 373 -25.84 -15.92 13.57
CA LEU A 373 -24.74 -16.05 12.62
C LEU A 373 -23.88 -17.25 13.01
N SER A 374 -23.50 -18.05 12.02
CA SER A 374 -22.51 -19.11 12.18
C SER A 374 -21.08 -18.56 12.13
N GLU A 375 -20.12 -19.33 12.63
CA GLU A 375 -18.69 -19.00 12.50
C GLU A 375 -18.26 -18.92 11.03
N TYR A 376 -18.80 -19.79 10.18
CA TYR A 376 -18.56 -19.79 8.74
C TYR A 376 -19.03 -18.49 8.07
N GLU A 377 -20.26 -18.03 8.38
CA GLU A 377 -20.79 -16.76 7.88
C GLU A 377 -19.92 -15.57 8.33
N ILE A 378 -19.48 -15.54 9.58
CA ILE A 378 -18.63 -14.46 10.12
C ILE A 378 -17.28 -14.43 9.38
N ASN A 379 -16.61 -15.58 9.27
CA ASN A 379 -15.31 -15.67 8.61
C ASN A 379 -15.36 -15.20 7.15
N LEU A 380 -16.35 -15.68 6.39
CA LEU A 380 -16.52 -15.31 4.98
C LEU A 380 -16.94 -13.86 4.79
N ILE A 381 -17.85 -13.32 5.60
CA ILE A 381 -18.24 -11.90 5.49
C ILE A 381 -17.03 -11.01 5.74
N CYS A 382 -16.24 -11.29 6.79
CA CYS A 382 -15.02 -10.54 7.08
C CYS A 382 -13.97 -10.66 5.96
N LEU A 383 -13.78 -11.87 5.41
CA LEU A 383 -12.86 -12.12 4.29
C LEU A 383 -13.27 -11.26 3.09
N LEU A 384 -14.53 -11.37 2.66
CA LEU A 384 -15.05 -10.65 1.50
C LEU A 384 -15.00 -9.14 1.68
N VAL A 385 -15.40 -8.62 2.84
CA VAL A 385 -15.37 -7.16 3.09
C VAL A 385 -13.93 -6.63 3.12
N GLY A 386 -13.01 -7.35 3.77
CA GLY A 386 -11.60 -6.94 3.89
C GLY A 386 -10.77 -7.10 2.61
N TYR A 387 -11.17 -8.01 1.72
CA TYR A 387 -10.36 -8.41 0.56
C TYR A 387 -11.09 -8.38 -0.79
N HIS A 388 -12.29 -7.82 -0.90
CA HIS A 388 -13.06 -7.77 -2.17
C HIS A 388 -12.27 -7.22 -3.37
N ASP A 389 -11.30 -6.33 -3.13
CA ASP A 389 -10.47 -5.71 -4.16
C ASP A 389 -9.17 -6.48 -4.48
N LEU A 390 -8.82 -7.52 -3.71
CA LEU A 390 -7.52 -8.19 -3.77
C LEU A 390 -7.20 -8.77 -5.15
N ILE A 391 -8.08 -9.63 -5.68
CA ILE A 391 -7.88 -10.27 -7.00
C ILE A 391 -7.79 -9.22 -8.11
N GLY A 392 -8.70 -8.23 -8.09
CA GLY A 392 -8.71 -7.15 -9.07
C GLY A 392 -7.45 -6.29 -9.02
N GLU A 393 -6.90 -6.03 -7.84
CA GLU A 393 -5.66 -5.27 -7.68
C GLU A 393 -4.40 -6.09 -8.02
N ILE A 394 -4.40 -7.41 -7.80
CA ILE A 394 -3.34 -8.30 -8.26
C ILE A 394 -3.24 -8.24 -9.80
N LEU A 395 -4.36 -8.48 -10.48
CA LEU A 395 -4.41 -8.58 -11.94
C LEU A 395 -4.36 -7.21 -12.64
N GLY A 396 -4.81 -6.13 -11.98
CA GLY A 396 -4.97 -4.81 -12.60
C GLY A 396 -4.03 -3.71 -12.10
N LYS A 397 -3.49 -3.81 -10.87
CA LYS A 397 -2.73 -2.71 -10.23
C LYS A 397 -1.35 -3.11 -9.68
N GLY A 398 -0.96 -4.39 -9.82
CA GLY A 398 0.35 -4.88 -9.40
C GLY A 398 0.49 -5.04 -7.89
N ARG A 399 -0.60 -5.39 -7.20
CA ARG A 399 -0.57 -5.98 -5.86
C ARG A 399 0.00 -7.40 -5.96
N SER A 400 0.74 -7.83 -4.95
CA SER A 400 1.46 -9.10 -5.01
C SER A 400 0.55 -10.29 -4.77
N GLU A 401 0.64 -11.30 -5.64
CA GLU A 401 0.01 -12.62 -5.45
C GLU A 401 0.43 -13.31 -4.15
N LYS A 402 1.56 -12.92 -3.55
CA LYS A 402 1.97 -13.43 -2.24
C LYS A 402 0.88 -13.17 -1.19
N GLU A 403 0.19 -12.05 -1.27
CA GLU A 403 -0.82 -11.69 -0.26
C GLU A 403 -2.02 -12.66 -0.26
N ILE A 404 -2.51 -13.08 -1.44
CA ILE A 404 -3.61 -14.05 -1.51
C ILE A 404 -3.13 -15.46 -1.12
N ARG A 405 -1.88 -15.83 -1.45
CA ARG A 405 -1.29 -17.10 -1.00
C ARG A 405 -1.14 -17.15 0.53
N ASP A 406 -0.71 -16.04 1.12
CA ASP A 406 -0.60 -15.92 2.58
C ASP A 406 -1.97 -16.05 3.27
N LEU A 407 -3.11 -15.94 2.58
CA LEU A 407 -4.43 -16.18 3.18
C LEU A 407 -4.80 -17.67 3.30
N GLU A 408 -4.08 -18.57 2.61
CA GLU A 408 -4.29 -20.02 2.68
C GLU A 408 -5.75 -20.45 2.38
N LEU A 409 -6.38 -19.78 1.42
CA LEU A 409 -7.78 -20.01 1.05
C LEU A 409 -7.98 -21.33 0.29
N CYS A 410 -9.08 -22.02 0.55
CA CYS A 410 -9.49 -23.18 -0.24
C CYS A 410 -10.11 -22.76 -1.59
N SER A 411 -10.27 -23.73 -2.51
CA SER A 411 -10.85 -23.48 -3.84
C SER A 411 -12.20 -22.77 -3.79
N ASN A 412 -13.08 -23.14 -2.84
CA ASN A 412 -14.39 -22.51 -2.71
C ASN A 412 -14.29 -21.04 -2.27
N GLU A 413 -13.37 -20.73 -1.33
CA GLU A 413 -13.14 -19.36 -0.86
C GLU A 413 -12.54 -18.47 -1.95
N LEU A 414 -11.69 -19.03 -2.81
CA LEU A 414 -11.17 -18.36 -3.99
C LEU A 414 -12.28 -18.03 -5.00
N ASP A 415 -13.19 -18.98 -5.28
CA ASP A 415 -14.36 -18.75 -6.15
C ASP A 415 -15.31 -17.69 -5.57
N ILE A 416 -15.53 -17.73 -4.25
CA ILE A 416 -16.30 -16.72 -3.51
C ILE A 416 -15.68 -15.33 -3.64
N LEU A 417 -14.36 -15.22 -3.53
CA LEU A 417 -13.65 -13.95 -3.68
C LEU A 417 -13.70 -13.45 -5.13
N ALA A 418 -13.51 -14.33 -6.12
CA ALA A 418 -13.66 -14.01 -7.54
C ALA A 418 -15.07 -13.51 -7.85
N ALA A 419 -16.11 -14.09 -7.23
CA ALA A 419 -17.49 -13.69 -7.41
C ALA A 419 -17.74 -12.22 -7.03
N ILE A 420 -17.27 -11.76 -5.87
CA ILE A 420 -17.44 -10.35 -5.47
C ILE A 420 -16.55 -9.42 -6.30
N THR A 421 -15.30 -9.81 -6.58
CA THR A 421 -14.35 -8.98 -7.34
C THR A 421 -14.89 -8.68 -8.74
N LEU A 422 -15.39 -9.68 -9.46
CA LEU A 422 -15.93 -9.50 -10.80
C LEU A 422 -17.21 -8.65 -10.80
N ALA A 423 -18.09 -8.84 -9.81
CA ALA A 423 -19.30 -8.03 -9.69
C ALA A 423 -18.98 -6.55 -9.42
N ASP A 424 -17.95 -6.29 -8.62
CA ASP A 424 -17.44 -4.96 -8.31
C ASP A 424 -16.86 -4.30 -9.56
N ILE A 425 -15.88 -4.94 -10.22
CA ILE A 425 -15.23 -4.40 -11.43
C ILE A 425 -16.25 -4.12 -12.54
N LYS A 426 -17.24 -5.01 -12.75
CA LYS A 426 -18.30 -4.83 -13.75
C LYS A 426 -19.13 -3.56 -13.53
N SER A 427 -19.27 -3.12 -12.28
CA SER A 427 -19.99 -1.89 -11.95
C SER A 427 -19.18 -0.61 -12.23
N ILE A 428 -17.88 -0.75 -12.47
CA ILE A 428 -16.94 0.35 -12.69
C ILE A 428 -16.61 0.50 -14.17
N ASN A 429 -16.18 -0.58 -14.83
CA ASN A 429 -15.71 -0.55 -16.22
C ASN A 429 -15.79 -1.93 -16.89
N SER A 430 -16.55 -2.04 -17.99
CA SER A 430 -16.72 -3.29 -18.72
C SER A 430 -15.45 -3.80 -19.41
N ASP A 431 -14.60 -2.92 -19.95
CA ASP A 431 -13.36 -3.34 -20.61
C ASP A 431 -12.38 -3.96 -19.61
N TRP A 432 -12.33 -3.40 -18.38
CA TRP A 432 -11.56 -3.99 -17.28
C TRP A 432 -12.15 -5.30 -16.83
N PHE A 433 -13.48 -5.40 -16.77
CA PHE A 433 -14.16 -6.66 -16.44
C PHE A 433 -13.74 -7.78 -17.39
N ASP A 434 -13.85 -7.58 -18.70
CA ASP A 434 -13.50 -8.61 -19.69
C ASP A 434 -12.02 -9.04 -19.54
N THR A 435 -11.12 -8.06 -19.37
CA THR A 435 -9.68 -8.33 -19.20
C THR A 435 -9.35 -9.13 -17.94
N ILE A 436 -10.08 -8.87 -16.85
CA ILE A 436 -9.84 -9.51 -15.55
C ILE A 436 -10.49 -10.89 -15.52
N GLU A 437 -11.71 -11.01 -16.03
CA GLU A 437 -12.46 -12.27 -16.12
C GLU A 437 -11.66 -13.36 -16.85
N GLU A 438 -11.02 -13.01 -17.97
CA GLU A 438 -10.16 -13.94 -18.72
C GLU A 438 -8.94 -14.43 -17.94
N LYS A 439 -8.44 -13.67 -16.96
CA LYS A 439 -7.18 -13.97 -16.23
C LYS A 439 -7.37 -14.62 -14.87
N ILE A 440 -8.57 -14.56 -14.29
CA ILE A 440 -8.83 -15.14 -12.96
C ILE A 440 -8.56 -16.65 -12.96
N PRO A 441 -9.01 -17.48 -13.93
CA PRO A 441 -8.79 -18.92 -13.88
C PRO A 441 -7.31 -19.30 -13.71
N ASP A 442 -6.43 -18.71 -14.52
CA ASP A 442 -4.98 -18.94 -14.47
C ASP A 442 -4.41 -18.57 -13.09
N LEU A 443 -4.82 -17.42 -12.54
CA LEU A 443 -4.39 -16.98 -11.21
C LEU A 443 -4.85 -17.97 -10.11
N LEU A 444 -6.08 -18.45 -10.16
CA LEU A 444 -6.61 -19.37 -9.15
C LEU A 444 -5.94 -20.74 -9.22
N GLU A 445 -5.69 -21.26 -10.43
CA GLU A 445 -4.92 -22.49 -10.64
C GLU A 445 -3.50 -22.36 -10.08
N GLU A 446 -2.80 -21.27 -10.39
CA GLU A 446 -1.46 -21.01 -9.86
C GLU A 446 -1.42 -20.91 -8.32
N ILE A 447 -2.49 -20.40 -7.70
CA ILE A 447 -2.62 -20.30 -6.24
C ILE A 447 -2.80 -21.69 -5.61
N LEU A 448 -3.60 -22.56 -6.22
CA LEU A 448 -3.92 -23.88 -5.67
C LEU A 448 -2.82 -24.94 -5.89
N ASP A 449 -2.00 -24.77 -6.94
CA ASP A 449 -0.94 -25.72 -7.30
C ASP A 449 0.33 -25.63 -6.43
N ASN A 450 0.49 -24.57 -5.62
CA ASN A 450 1.66 -24.33 -4.75
C ASN A 450 1.24 -24.06 -3.31
#